data_AF-A0A2N2R286-F1
#
_entry.id   AF-A0A2N2R286-F1
#
_cell.length_a   1.000
_cell.length_b   1.000
_cell.length_c   1.000
_cell.angle_alpha   90.00
_cell.angle_beta   90.00
_cell.angle_gamma   90.00
#
_symmetry.space_group_name_H-M   'P 1'
#
loop_
_entity.id
_entity.type
_entity.pdbx_description
1 polymer ?
#
loop_
_entity_poly.entity_id
_entity_poly.type
_entity_poly.pdbx_seq_one_letter_code
_entity_poly.pdbx_strand_id
1 'polypeptide(L)'
;EVATKLSSSYFDACMMWRNLAQDMGRIALHHLVVTPMGWTDALKESLKAVEDFSTEYGALPDLIKADNLMMRKDGTLVFSDPVFME
;
A
#
# COMPACT_ATOMS: atom_id res chain seq x y z
N GLU A 1 -5.45 15.81 1.77
CA GLU A 1 -4.52 15.67 2.91
C GLU A 1 -4.17 14.21 3.18
N VAL A 2 -5.14 13.35 3.53
CA VAL A 2 -4.89 11.91 3.83
C VAL A 2 -4.22 11.18 2.67
N ALA A 3 -4.73 11.30 1.44
CA ALA A 3 -4.15 10.65 0.26
C ALA A 3 -2.68 11.06 0.04
N THR A 4 -2.38 12.36 0.12
CA THR A 4 -1.02 12.89 0.01
C THR A 4 -0.11 12.37 1.12
N LYS A 5 -0.58 12.35 2.37
CA LYS A 5 0.18 11.82 3.51
C LYS A 5 0.48 10.33 3.32
N LEU A 6 -0.49 9.56 2.83
CA LEU A 6 -0.33 8.14 2.54
C LEU A 6 0.71 7.90 1.44
N SER A 7 0.57 8.57 0.29
CA SER A 7 1.48 8.39 -0.85
C SER A 7 2.92 8.80 -0.50
N SER A 8 3.10 9.93 0.19
CA SER A 8 4.43 10.37 0.63
C SER A 8 5.03 9.41 1.65
N SER A 9 4.26 8.97 2.66
CA SER A 9 4.75 8.02 3.66
C SER A 9 5.16 6.68 3.04
N TYR A 10 4.37 6.19 2.08
CA TYR A 10 4.67 4.95 1.37
C TYR A 10 5.93 5.08 0.52
N PHE A 11 6.09 6.20 -0.19
CA PHE A 11 7.31 6.48 -0.96
C PHE A 11 8.55 6.57 -0.05
N ASP A 12 8.46 7.29 1.06
CA ASP A 12 9.56 7.41 2.02
C ASP A 12 9.96 6.04 2.58
N ALA A 13 8.96 5.20 2.91
CA ALA A 13 9.20 3.82 3.35
C ALA A 13 9.84 2.97 2.25
N CYS A 14 9.40 3.09 0.99
CA CYS A 14 10.07 2.42 -0.13
C CYS A 14 11.55 2.84 -0.24
N MET A 15 11.84 4.12 -0.07
CA MET A 15 13.21 4.62 -0.10
C MET A 15 14.06 4.09 1.05
N MET A 16 13.48 3.90 2.25
CA MET A 16 14.16 3.25 3.38
C MET A 16 14.54 1.80 3.07
N TRP A 17 13.67 1.07 2.37
CA TRP A 17 13.81 -0.36 2.08
C TRP A 17 14.35 -0.66 0.68
N ARG A 18 14.85 0.35 -0.05
CA ARG A 18 15.27 0.25 -1.46
C ARG A 18 16.27 -0.87 -1.78
N ASN A 19 17.06 -1.28 -0.79
CA ASN A 19 18.08 -2.32 -0.94
C ASN A 19 17.48 -3.74 -0.94
N LEU A 20 16.18 -3.89 -0.68
CA LEU A 20 15.47 -5.17 -0.63
C LEU A 20 14.77 -5.52 -1.95
N ALA A 21 15.06 -4.77 -3.03
CA ALA A 21 14.59 -5.03 -4.39
C ALA A 21 13.08 -5.32 -4.46
N GLN A 22 12.67 -6.54 -4.81
CA GLN A 22 11.27 -6.91 -5.00
C GLN A 22 10.45 -6.89 -3.71
N ASP A 23 11.08 -7.06 -2.55
CA ASP A 23 10.40 -6.99 -1.25
C ASP A 23 10.20 -5.55 -0.74
N MET A 24 10.84 -4.56 -1.37
CA MET A 24 10.83 -3.16 -0.93
C MET A 24 9.41 -2.64 -0.67
N GLY A 25 8.51 -2.81 -1.64
CA GLY A 25 7.15 -2.28 -1.55
C GLY A 25 6.30 -3.00 -0.50
N ARG A 26 6.48 -4.31 -0.36
CA ARG A 26 5.79 -5.11 0.67
C ARG A 26 6.21 -4.69 2.07
N ILE A 27 7.51 -4.51 2.28
CA ILE A 27 8.05 -4.08 3.59
C ILE A 27 7.68 -2.63 3.87
N ALA A 28 7.63 -1.77 2.85
CA ALA A 28 7.11 -0.41 2.98
C ALA A 28 5.64 -0.40 3.41
N LEU A 29 4.79 -1.23 2.81
CA LEU A 29 3.39 -1.35 3.20
C LEU A 29 3.24 -1.85 4.64
N HIS A 30 3.99 -2.90 5.02
CA HIS A 30 4.03 -3.39 6.40
C HIS A 30 4.45 -2.28 7.38
N HIS A 31 5.49 -1.51 7.03
CA HIS A 31 5.98 -0.40 7.84
C HIS A 31 4.88 0.64 8.11
N LEU A 32 4.05 0.95 7.10
CA LEU A 32 2.92 1.87 7.26
C LEU A 32 1.83 1.35 8.22
N VAL A 33 1.65 0.02 8.31
CA VAL A 33 0.67 -0.64 9.17
C VAL A 33 1.13 -0.67 10.63
N VAL A 34 2.40 -1.01 10.87
CA VAL A 34 2.92 -1.25 12.23
C VAL A 34 3.52 -0.01 12.91
N THR A 35 4.01 0.96 12.14
CA THR A 35 4.56 2.20 12.69
C THR A 35 3.43 3.14 13.13
N PRO A 36 3.55 3.83 14.30
CA PRO A 36 2.54 4.77 14.77
C PRO A 36 2.56 6.08 13.96
N MET A 37 2.00 6.05 12.76
CA MET A 37 1.96 7.18 11.82
C MET A 37 0.84 8.20 12.12
N GLY A 38 0.05 7.98 13.17
CA GLY A 38 -1.14 8.78 13.48
C GLY A 38 -2.26 8.60 12.46
N TRP A 39 -2.43 7.38 11.93
CA TRP A 39 -3.59 7.02 11.13
C TRP A 39 -4.84 6.91 11.99
N THR A 40 -6.01 7.13 11.38
CA THR A 40 -7.28 6.71 11.98
C THR A 40 -7.34 5.19 11.98
N ASP A 41 -8.14 4.62 12.89
CA ASP A 41 -8.32 3.17 12.98
C ASP A 41 -8.79 2.57 11.65
N ALA A 42 -9.77 3.22 10.99
CA ALA A 42 -10.28 2.78 9.69
C ALA A 42 -9.20 2.76 8.59
N LEU A 43 -8.29 3.74 8.56
CA LEU A 43 -7.19 3.74 7.59
C LEU A 43 -6.17 2.65 7.91
N LYS A 44 -5.87 2.42 9.19
CA LYS A 44 -4.97 1.35 9.63
C LYS A 44 -5.53 -0.03 9.26
N GLU A 45 -6.82 -0.26 9.49
CA GLU A 45 -7.52 -1.49 9.08
C GLU A 45 -7.51 -1.66 7.56
N SER A 46 -7.72 -0.58 6.81
CA SER A 46 -7.65 -0.61 5.34
C SER A 46 -6.25 -0.98 4.83
N LEU A 47 -5.19 -0.40 5.41
CA LEU A 47 -3.80 -0.73 5.05
C LEU A 47 -3.46 -2.18 5.40
N LYS A 48 -3.95 -2.68 6.54
CA LYS A 48 -3.80 -4.09 6.94
C LYS A 48 -4.48 -5.02 5.93
N ALA A 49 -5.68 -4.68 5.48
CA ALA A 49 -6.40 -5.47 4.47
C ALA A 49 -5.64 -5.51 3.13
N VAL A 50 -5.02 -4.40 2.71
CA VAL A 50 -4.18 -4.35 1.50
C VAL A 50 -2.92 -5.20 1.67
N GLU A 51 -2.30 -5.19 2.85
CA GLU A 51 -1.14 -6.03 3.17
C GLU A 51 -1.48 -7.52 3.12
N ASP A 52 -2.61 -7.92 3.72
CA ASP A 52 -3.09 -9.31 3.69
C ASP A 52 -3.38 -9.75 2.26
N PHE A 53 -4.08 -8.91 1.48
CA PHE A 53 -4.30 -9.15 0.06
C PHE A 53 -2.98 -9.33 -0.71
N SER A 54 -2.00 -8.45 -0.48
CA SER A 54 -0.72 -8.52 -1.19
C SER A 54 0.05 -9.81 -0.88
N THR A 55 -0.10 -10.31 0.35
CA THR A 55 0.51 -11.58 0.78
C THR A 55 -0.25 -12.79 0.24
N GLU A 56 -1.58 -12.78 0.29
CA GLU A 56 -2.42 -13.90 -0.17
C GLU A 56 -2.32 -14.11 -1.69
N TYR A 57 -2.28 -13.02 -2.46
CA TYR A 57 -2.31 -13.08 -3.92
C TYR A 57 -0.94 -12.89 -4.58
N GLY A 58 0.14 -12.69 -3.81
CA GLY A 58 1.48 -12.42 -4.34
C GLY A 58 1.50 -11.19 -5.25
N ALA A 59 0.67 -10.19 -4.97
CA ALA A 59 0.43 -9.05 -5.85
C ALA A 59 0.36 -7.76 -5.05
N LEU A 60 1.36 -6.89 -5.23
CA LEU A 60 1.41 -5.60 -4.56
C LEU A 60 0.76 -4.53 -5.44
N PRO A 61 -0.31 -3.85 -4.99
CA PRO A 61 -0.87 -2.75 -5.75
C PRO A 61 0.10 -1.56 -5.79
N ASP A 62 0.23 -0.91 -6.94
CA ASP A 62 0.99 0.34 -7.04
C ASP A 62 0.22 1.47 -6.35
N LEU A 63 0.57 1.74 -5.09
CA LEU A 63 -0.04 2.77 -4.25
C LEU A 63 0.53 4.18 -4.52
N ILE A 64 1.52 4.33 -5.39
CA ILE A 64 2.17 5.63 -5.67
C ILE A 64 1.41 6.40 -6.75
N LYS A 65 0.88 5.70 -7.75
CA LYS A 65 0.06 6.34 -8.79
C LYS A 65 -1.38 6.50 -8.33
N ALA A 66 -1.84 7.75 -8.23
CA ALA A 66 -3.18 8.08 -7.74
C ALA A 66 -4.31 7.41 -8.56
N ASP A 67 -4.09 7.20 -9.86
CA ASP A 67 -5.07 6.56 -10.75
C ASP A 67 -5.10 5.03 -10.61
N ASN A 68 -4.19 4.44 -9.82
CA ASN A 68 -4.11 2.99 -9.64
C ASN A 68 -4.98 2.43 -8.53
N LEU A 69 -5.54 3.29 -7.68
CA LEU A 69 -6.59 2.92 -6.73
C LEU A 69 -7.92 3.50 -7.20
N MET A 70 -8.72 2.66 -7.84
CA MET A 70 -10.05 3.00 -8.32
C MET A 70 -11.13 2.41 -7.42
N MET A 71 -12.35 2.94 -7.50
CA MET A 71 -13.52 2.38 -6.84
C MET A 71 -14.63 2.18 -7.87
N ARG A 72 -15.20 0.97 -7.92
CA ARG A 72 -16.37 0.67 -8.75
C ARG A 72 -17.63 1.31 -8.16
N LYS A 73 -18.69 1.37 -8.98
CA LYS A 73 -20.00 1.88 -8.55
C LYS A 73 -20.61 1.08 -7.37
N ASP A 74 -20.20 -0.17 -7.21
CA ASP A 74 -20.63 -1.05 -6.11
C ASP A 74 -19.79 -0.90 -4.83
N GLY A 75 -18.79 -0.01 -4.81
CA GLY A 75 -17.90 0.21 -3.67
C GLY A 75 -16.67 -0.70 -3.63
N THR A 76 -16.53 -1.63 -4.58
CA THR A 76 -15.33 -2.48 -4.68
C THR A 76 -14.12 -1.64 -5.07
N LEU A 77 -13.04 -1.75 -4.29
CA LEU A 77 -11.75 -1.18 -4.66
C LEU A 77 -11.09 -2.01 -5.76
N VAL A 78 -10.56 -1.34 -6.77
CA VAL A 78 -9.85 -1.94 -7.90
C VAL A 78 -8.46 -1.36 -7.94
N PHE A 79 -7.46 -2.24 -7.86
CA PHE A 79 -6.07 -1.89 -8.06
C PHE A 79 -5.69 -2.11 -9.52
N SER A 80 -5.34 -1.06 -10.25
CA SER A 80 -4.71 -1.22 -11.57
C SER A 80 -3.19 -1.30 -11.45
N ASP A 81 -2.59 -2.05 -12.37
CA ASP A 81 -1.14 -2.23 -12.47
C ASP A 81 -0.49 -2.87 -11.21
N PRO A 82 -1.01 -4.02 -10.73
CA PRO A 82 -0.37 -4.71 -9.61
C PRO A 82 1.00 -5.25 -10.04
N VAL A 83 1.97 -5.15 -9.13
CA VAL A 83 3.27 -5.79 -9.27
C VAL A 83 3.17 -7.19 -8.71
N PHE A 84 3.30 -8.20 -9.56
CA PHE A 84 3.34 -9.60 -9.13
C PHE A 84 4.72 -9.92 -8.56
N MET A 85 4.71 -10.52 -7.38
CA MET A 85 5.89 -10.96 -6.64
C MET A 85 5.98 -12.47 -6.81
N GLU A 86 6.84 -12.94 -7.72
CA GLU A 86 7.18 -14.36 -7.90
C GLU A 86 8.05 -14.90 -6.77
#